data_AF-A0A354F410-F1
#
_entry.id   AF-A0A354F410-F1
#
_cell.length_a   1.000
_cell.length_b   1.000
_cell.length_c   1.000
_cell.angle_alpha   90.00
_cell.angle_beta   90.00
_cell.angle_gamma   90.00
#
_symmetry.space_group_name_H-M   'P 1'
#
loop_
_entity.id
_entity.type
_entity.pdbx_description
1 polymer ?
#
loop_
_entity_poly.entity_id
_entity_poly.type
_entity_poly.pdbx_seq_one_letter_code
_entity_poly.pdbx_strand_id
1 'polypeptide(L)' 'GALAVFAASAIGYASEHGPLAEALYKEIFKEGETILGDAVTEAKKVTGISEDVVQTFIFFGDPATRLK' A
#
# COMPACT_ATOMS: atom_id res chain seq x y z
N GLY A 1 -5.12 -5.06 18.28
CA GLY A 1 -4.62 -3.83 17.61
C GLY A 1 -3.96 -4.22 16.31
N ALA A 2 -3.78 -3.28 15.38
CA ALA A 2 -3.01 -3.49 14.16
C ALA A 2 -1.52 -3.12 14.39
N LEU A 3 -0.59 -3.86 13.78
CA LEU A 3 0.84 -3.56 13.79
C LEU A 3 1.19 -2.43 12.82
N ALA A 4 0.53 -2.42 11.67
CA ALA A 4 0.62 -1.38 10.65
C ALA A 4 -0.68 -1.31 9.84
N VAL A 5 -0.93 -0.18 9.18
CA VAL A 5 -2.11 0.06 8.35
C VAL A 5 -1.71 0.89 7.13
N PHE A 6 -2.17 0.47 5.95
CA PHE A 6 -2.07 1.26 4.72
C PHE A 6 -3.47 1.70 4.31
N ALA A 7 -3.76 3.00 4.38
CA ALA A 7 -5.11 3.52 4.20
C ALA A 7 -5.12 4.92 3.59
N ALA A 8 -6.19 5.22 2.85
CA ALA A 8 -6.42 6.56 2.32
C ALA A 8 -6.82 7.55 3.43
N SER A 9 -6.27 8.77 3.36
CA SER A 9 -6.66 9.90 4.21
C SER A 9 -7.88 10.65 3.68
N ALA A 10 -8.27 10.42 2.42
CA ALA A 10 -9.38 11.08 1.75
C ALA A 10 -10.47 10.08 1.37
N ILE A 11 -11.68 10.60 1.16
CA ILE A 11 -12.79 9.85 0.57
C ILE A 11 -12.51 9.71 -0.93
N GLY A 12 -12.63 8.49 -1.46
CA GLY A 12 -12.47 8.20 -2.89
C GLY A 12 -13.26 6.97 -3.31
N TYR A 13 -13.16 6.60 -4.59
CA TYR A 13 -13.93 5.49 -5.14
C TYR A 13 -13.23 4.15 -4.92
N ALA A 14 -13.99 3.10 -4.62
CA ALA A 14 -13.44 1.75 -4.44
C ALA A 14 -12.67 1.25 -5.68
N SER A 15 -13.08 1.66 -6.89
CA SER A 15 -12.39 1.36 -8.14
C SER A 15 -10.99 1.98 -8.24
N GLU A 16 -10.73 3.07 -7.54
CA GLU A 16 -9.43 3.76 -7.52
C GLU A 16 -8.54 3.24 -6.38
N HIS A 17 -9.15 2.81 -5.27
CA HIS A 17 -8.45 2.29 -4.09
C HIS A 17 -8.07 0.80 -4.25
N GLY A 18 -8.89 0.03 -4.96
CA GLY A 18 -8.70 -1.41 -5.18
C GLY A 18 -7.32 -1.76 -5.77
N PRO A 19 -6.87 -1.09 -6.85
CA PRO A 19 -5.57 -1.37 -7.46
C PRO A 19 -4.38 -1.20 -6.49
N LEU A 20 -4.43 -0.22 -5.57
CA LEU A 20 -3.38 -0.01 -4.56
C LEU A 20 -3.34 -1.15 -3.53
N ALA A 21 -4.51 -1.59 -3.06
CA ALA A 21 -4.60 -2.71 -2.14
C ALA A 21 -4.12 -4.02 -2.80
N GLU A 22 -4.50 -4.26 -4.06
CA GLU A 22 -4.05 -5.42 -4.83
C GLU A 22 -2.54 -5.37 -5.09
N ALA A 23 -1.99 -4.21 -5.42
CA ALA A 23 -0.55 -4.02 -5.61
C ALA A 23 0.22 -4.33 -4.32
N LEU A 24 -0.19 -3.81 -3.17
CA LEU A 24 0.44 -4.12 -1.88
C LEU A 24 0.36 -5.61 -1.55
N TYR A 25 -0.79 -6.24 -1.79
CA TYR A 25 -0.94 -7.68 -1.59
C TYR A 25 0.01 -8.48 -2.49
N LYS A 26 0.16 -8.07 -3.75
CA LYS A 26 1.08 -8.68 -4.70
C LYS A 26 2.53 -8.57 -4.22
N GLU A 27 2.98 -7.39 -3.78
CA GLU A 27 4.35 -7.22 -3.29
C GLU A 27 4.64 -8.13 -2.09
N ILE A 28 3.74 -8.17 -1.10
CA ILE A 28 3.93 -8.98 0.11
C ILE A 28 3.89 -10.48 -0.19
N PHE A 29 2.88 -10.96 -0.92
CA PHE A 29 2.58 -12.39 -1.00
C PHE A 29 3.04 -13.07 -2.30
N LYS A 30 3.27 -12.31 -3.38
CA LYS A 30 3.71 -12.88 -4.67
C LYS A 30 5.18 -12.57 -4.94
N GLU A 31 5.61 -11.33 -4.75
CA GLU A 31 7.01 -10.93 -4.95
C GLU A 31 7.87 -11.26 -3.71
N GLY A 32 7.22 -11.50 -2.56
CA GLY A 32 7.89 -11.94 -1.34
C GLY A 32 8.56 -10.80 -0.59
N GLU A 33 8.10 -9.55 -0.79
CA GLU A 33 8.65 -8.43 -0.06
C GLU A 33 8.26 -8.49 1.41
N THR A 34 9.29 -8.65 2.24
CA THR A 34 9.10 -8.85 3.69
C THR A 34 9.19 -7.55 4.47
N ILE A 35 9.73 -6.48 3.90
CA ILE A 35 9.85 -5.18 4.56
C ILE A 35 8.64 -4.33 4.17
N LEU A 36 7.82 -3.93 5.14
CA LEU A 36 6.57 -3.23 4.87
C LEU A 36 6.77 -1.88 4.15
N GLY A 37 7.83 -1.14 4.49
CA GLY A 37 8.15 0.12 3.82
C GLY A 37 8.45 -0.07 2.34
N ASP A 38 9.20 -1.11 1.99
CA ASP A 38 9.55 -1.43 0.60
C ASP A 38 8.30 -1.88 -0.16
N ALA A 39 7.51 -2.79 0.41
CA ALA A 39 6.27 -3.28 -0.18
C ALA A 39 5.26 -2.16 -0.47
N VAL A 40 5.10 -1.19 0.45
CA VAL A 40 4.22 -0.03 0.22
C VAL A 40 4.79 0.91 -0.83
N THR A 41 6.11 1.12 -0.84
CA THR A 41 6.77 2.00 -1.81
C THR A 41 6.61 1.44 -3.23
N GLU A 42 6.79 0.13 -3.41
CA GLU A 42 6.56 -0.54 -4.69
C GLU A 42 5.08 -0.54 -5.07
N ALA A 43 4.17 -0.80 -4.13
CA ALA A 43 2.73 -0.77 -4.39
C ALA A 43 2.25 0.59 -4.91
N LYS A 44 2.84 1.69 -4.45
CA LYS A 44 2.54 3.04 -4.92
C LYS A 44 2.95 3.30 -6.37
N LYS A 45 3.77 2.44 -6.99
CA LYS A 45 4.15 2.55 -8.41
C LYS A 45 3.11 1.96 -9.36
N VAL A 46 1.97 1.48 -8.83
CA VAL A 46 0.87 0.96 -9.64
C VAL A 46 0.39 2.01 -10.66
N THR A 47 0.16 1.58 -11.89
CA THR A 47 -0.25 2.44 -13.00
C THR A 47 -1.76 2.35 -13.24
N GLY A 48 -2.34 3.31 -13.95
CA GLY A 48 -3.77 3.31 -14.28
C GLY A 48 -4.68 3.88 -13.18
N ILE A 49 -4.11 4.51 -12.16
CA ILE A 49 -4.83 5.30 -11.15
C ILE A 49 -4.26 6.72 -11.07
N SER A 50 -5.08 7.67 -10.59
CA SER A 50 -4.64 9.06 -10.42
C SER A 50 -3.56 9.17 -9.35
N GLU A 51 -2.55 10.01 -9.61
CA GLU A 51 -1.48 10.30 -8.66
C GLU A 51 -2.03 10.90 -7.35
N ASP A 52 -3.10 11.69 -7.42
CA ASP A 52 -3.77 12.25 -6.24
C ASP A 52 -4.27 11.15 -5.30
N VAL A 53 -4.83 10.07 -5.86
CA VAL A 53 -5.30 8.92 -5.08
C VAL A 53 -4.11 8.24 -4.39
N VAL A 54 -3.00 8.03 -5.11
CA VAL A 54 -1.77 7.44 -4.55
C VAL A 54 -1.20 8.28 -3.41
N GLN A 55 -1.25 9.61 -3.54
CA GLN A 55 -0.78 10.53 -2.51
C GLN A 55 -1.64 10.50 -1.25
N THR A 56 -2.94 10.21 -1.37
CA THR A 56 -3.83 10.10 -0.20
C THR A 56 -3.58 8.84 0.63
N PHE A 57 -2.96 7.80 0.06
CA PHE A 57 -2.67 6.58 0.81
C PHE A 57 -1.45 6.75 1.72
N ILE A 58 -1.68 6.61 3.02
CA ILE A 58 -0.69 6.77 4.07
C ILE A 58 -0.43 5.41 4.72
N PHE A 59 0.86 5.11 4.93
CA PHE A 59 1.28 4.00 5.76
C PHE A 59 1.49 4.46 7.20
N PHE A 60 0.78 3.83 8.13
CA PHE A 60 0.91 4.01 9.56
C PHE A 60 1.54 2.77 10.17
N GLY A 61 2.68 2.92 10.83
CA GLY A 61 3.46 1.83 11.40
C GLY A 61 4.95 2.12 11.30
N ASP A 62 5.79 1.13 11.61
CA ASP A 62 7.24 1.20 11.38
C ASP A 62 7.59 0.68 9.97
N PRO A 63 8.12 1.51 9.05
CA PRO A 63 8.52 1.08 7.71
C PRO A 63 9.57 -0.03 7.70
N ALA A 64 10.41 -0.12 8.75
CA ALA A 64 11.41 -1.17 8.89
C ALA A 64 10.83 -2.51 9.40
N THR A 65 9.52 -2.57 9.65
CA THR A 65 8.84 -3.80 10.08
C THR A 65 9.02 -4.89 9.04
N ARG A 66 9.51 -6.03 9.50
CA ARG A 66 9.63 -7.25 8.69
C ARG A 66 8.48 -8.20 8.99
N LEU A 67 7.72 -8.57 7.96
CA LEU A 67 6.74 -9.64 8.00
C LEU A 67 7.43 -11.00 8.03
N LYS A 68 6.85 -11.93 8.79
CA LYS A 68 7.37 -13.28 9.05
C LYS A 68 6.45 -14.33 8.45
#